data_AF-A0A931R0Y4-F1
#
_entry.id   AF-A0A931R0Y4-F1
#
_cell.length_a   1.000
_cell.length_b   1.000
_cell.length_c   1.000
_cell.angle_alpha   90.00
_cell.angle_beta   90.00
_cell.angle_gamma   90.00
#
_symmetry.space_group_name_H-M   'P 1'
#
loop_
_entity.id
_entity.type
_entity.pdbx_description
1 polymer ?
#
loop_
_entity_poly.entity_id
_entity_poly.type
_entity_poly.pdbx_seq_one_letter_code
_entity_poly.pdbx_strand_id
1 'polypeptide(L)'
;MDKELVVREILSEQMIDAGKKLIERLDESQVNVQAAFWLYLPDDKTWEMMLISPLVGTDGPRSFYKRILDANKKAEESEPIISLDDIRVADTSNRLANLLSIAIPTGSGISGIRLWKNAINGTFIEDSYIYRANISI
;
A
#
# COMPACT_ATOMS: atom_id res chain seq x y z
N MET A 1 -20.07 6.64 11.00
CA MET A 1 -20.14 5.23 10.57
C MET A 1 -21.08 5.30 9.39
N ASP A 2 -20.62 5.47 8.15
CA ASP A 2 -19.79 4.51 7.39
C ASP A 2 -18.87 5.26 6.40
N LYS A 3 -17.57 5.34 6.70
CA LYS A 3 -16.54 5.89 5.77
C LYS A 3 -15.56 4.83 5.28
N GLU A 4 -15.60 3.64 5.86
CA GLU A 4 -14.67 2.57 5.53
C GLU A 4 -15.11 1.89 4.24
N LEU A 5 -14.18 1.81 3.31
CA LEU A 5 -14.33 1.05 2.09
C LEU A 5 -14.34 -0.44 2.42
N VAL A 6 -15.33 -1.15 1.88
CA VAL A 6 -15.36 -2.61 1.94
C VAL A 6 -14.39 -3.17 0.90
N VAL A 7 -13.34 -3.84 1.37
CA VAL A 7 -12.43 -4.61 0.51
C VAL A 7 -13.15 -5.86 -0.02
N ARG A 8 -12.99 -6.12 -1.33
CA ARG A 8 -13.68 -7.19 -2.07
C ARG A 8 -12.67 -8.14 -2.71
N GLU A 9 -13.13 -9.30 -3.16
CA GLU A 9 -12.31 -10.26 -3.94
C GLU A 9 -11.77 -9.65 -5.25
N ILE A 10 -12.46 -8.65 -5.81
CA ILE A 10 -12.06 -7.92 -7.02
C ILE A 10 -11.58 -6.53 -6.64
N LEU A 11 -10.36 -6.17 -7.06
CA LEU A 11 -9.83 -4.83 -6.92
C LEU A 11 -10.64 -3.83 -7.77
N SER A 12 -11.44 -3.01 -7.10
CA SER A 12 -12.30 -1.99 -7.71
C SER A 12 -11.57 -0.66 -7.90
N GLU A 13 -12.12 0.22 -8.75
CA GLU A 13 -11.62 1.59 -8.92
C GLU A 13 -11.67 2.38 -7.61
N GLN A 14 -12.69 2.18 -6.76
CA GLN A 14 -12.78 2.82 -5.45
C GLN A 14 -11.66 2.40 -4.50
N MET A 15 -11.24 1.13 -4.54
CA MET A 15 -10.06 0.66 -3.77
C MET A 15 -8.77 1.28 -4.29
N ILE A 16 -8.65 1.39 -5.62
CA ILE A 16 -7.51 2.03 -6.26
C ILE A 16 -7.44 3.51 -5.87
N ASP A 17 -8.56 4.22 -5.90
CA ASP A 17 -8.62 5.63 -5.52
C ASP A 17 -8.35 5.84 -4.02
N ALA A 18 -8.97 5.02 -3.15
CA ALA A 18 -8.74 5.07 -1.70
C ALA A 18 -7.26 4.85 -1.34
N GLY A 19 -6.59 3.90 -2.00
CA GLY A 19 -5.16 3.67 -1.80
C GLY A 19 -4.32 4.86 -2.23
N LYS A 20 -4.61 5.45 -3.39
CA LYS A 20 -3.95 6.68 -3.86
C LYS A 20 -4.14 7.82 -2.86
N LYS A 21 -5.36 8.05 -2.41
CA LYS A 21 -5.69 9.13 -1.48
C LYS A 21 -5.02 8.97 -0.12
N LEU A 22 -5.01 7.76 0.43
CA LEU A 22 -4.26 7.45 1.65
C LEU A 22 -2.77 7.80 1.49
N ILE A 23 -2.17 7.42 0.36
CA ILE A 23 -0.77 7.71 0.05
C ILE A 23 -0.53 9.22 -0.03
N GLU A 24 -1.41 9.99 -0.69
CA GLU A 24 -1.32 11.46 -0.76
C GLU A 24 -1.27 12.09 0.64
N ARG A 25 -2.16 11.70 1.55
CA ARG A 25 -2.18 12.21 2.94
C ARG A 25 -0.96 11.82 3.77
N LEU A 26 -0.42 10.63 3.53
CA LEU A 26 0.80 10.16 4.20
C LEU A 26 2.02 10.96 3.72
N ASP A 27 2.07 11.31 2.44
CA ASP A 27 3.12 12.18 1.88
C ASP A 27 3.05 13.59 2.43
N GLU A 28 1.86 14.18 2.51
CA GLU A 28 1.64 15.48 3.15
C GLU A 28 2.07 15.50 4.62
N SER A 29 2.02 14.34 5.27
CA SER A 29 2.43 14.14 6.67
C SER A 29 3.88 13.66 6.80
N GLN A 30 4.65 13.65 5.71
CA GLN A 30 6.06 13.25 5.64
C GLN A 30 6.35 11.86 6.23
N VAL A 31 5.42 10.91 6.05
CA VAL A 31 5.54 9.54 6.58
C VAL A 31 6.53 8.67 5.78
N ASN A 32 7.05 9.18 4.66
CA ASN A 32 8.08 8.53 3.84
C ASN A 32 7.70 7.09 3.44
N VAL A 33 6.61 6.96 2.69
CA VAL A 33 6.18 5.67 2.12
C VAL A 33 6.99 5.40 0.85
N GLN A 34 7.91 4.44 0.91
CA GLN A 34 8.82 4.11 -0.19
C GLN A 34 8.24 3.09 -1.16
N ALA A 35 7.39 2.19 -0.67
CA ALA A 35 6.60 1.32 -1.52
C ALA A 35 5.15 1.25 -1.02
N ALA A 36 4.21 1.25 -1.96
CA ALA A 36 2.79 1.13 -1.68
C ALA A 36 2.10 0.40 -2.84
N PHE A 37 1.34 -0.64 -2.51
CA PHE A 37 0.65 -1.45 -3.49
C PHE A 37 -0.49 -2.25 -2.85
N TRP A 38 -1.53 -2.50 -3.61
CA TRP A 38 -2.49 -3.56 -3.33
C TRP A 38 -1.90 -4.90 -3.72
N LEU A 39 -2.04 -5.92 -2.87
CA LEU A 39 -1.62 -7.29 -3.13
C LEU A 39 -2.81 -8.23 -2.96
N TYR A 40 -3.06 -9.08 -3.95
CA TYR A 40 -4.05 -10.14 -3.81
C TYR A 40 -3.44 -11.36 -3.12
N LEU A 41 -4.09 -11.82 -2.06
CA LEU A 41 -3.75 -13.02 -1.32
C LEU A 41 -4.70 -14.15 -1.74
N PRO A 42 -4.24 -15.14 -2.52
CA PRO A 42 -5.12 -16.15 -3.10
C PRO A 42 -5.68 -17.15 -2.08
N ASP A 43 -4.92 -17.42 -1.02
CA ASP A 43 -5.34 -18.34 0.04
C ASP A 43 -6.56 -17.79 0.80
N ASP A 44 -6.58 -16.48 1.04
CA ASP A 44 -7.64 -15.78 1.76
C ASP A 44 -8.70 -15.18 0.83
N LYS A 45 -8.40 -15.10 -0.48
CA LYS A 45 -9.20 -14.41 -1.51
C LYS A 45 -9.46 -12.94 -1.20
N THR A 46 -8.50 -12.29 -0.56
CA THR A 46 -8.59 -10.90 -0.13
C THR A 46 -7.51 -10.04 -0.76
N TRP A 47 -7.73 -8.73 -0.73
CA TRP A 47 -6.73 -7.74 -1.12
C TRP A 47 -6.21 -7.04 0.13
N GLU A 48 -4.90 -6.91 0.25
CA GLU A 48 -4.27 -6.15 1.32
C GLU A 48 -3.52 -4.95 0.75
N MET A 49 -3.65 -3.80 1.43
CA MET A 49 -2.88 -2.59 1.12
C MET A 49 -1.55 -2.66 1.85
N MET A 50 -0.48 -2.88 1.10
CA MET A 50 0.88 -2.92 1.63
C MET A 50 1.46 -1.50 1.66
N LEU A 51 1.95 -1.06 2.83
CA LEU A 51 2.65 0.20 3.02
C LEU A 51 4.04 -0.04 3.60
N ILE A 52 5.07 0.41 2.91
CA ILE A 52 6.47 0.16 3.25
C ILE A 52 7.16 1.47 3.56
N SER A 53 7.74 1.56 4.76
CA SER A 53 8.45 2.76 5.20
C SER A 53 9.57 2.43 6.17
N PRO A 54 10.73 3.11 6.10
CA PRO A 54 11.78 2.95 7.11
C PRO A 54 11.28 3.30 8.53
N LEU A 55 10.25 4.14 8.66
CA LEU A 55 9.67 4.51 9.95
C LEU A 55 9.02 3.32 10.68
N VAL A 56 8.61 2.26 9.97
CA VAL A 56 8.13 1.02 10.61
C VAL A 56 9.26 0.33 11.37
N GLY A 57 10.47 0.33 10.81
CA GLY A 57 11.65 -0.29 11.43
C GLY A 57 12.22 0.55 12.58
N THR A 58 12.18 1.89 12.47
CA THR A 58 12.72 2.79 13.50
C THR A 58 11.76 3.03 14.66
N ASP A 59 10.47 3.24 14.37
CA ASP A 59 9.47 3.67 15.36
C ASP A 59 8.54 2.52 15.78
N GLY A 60 8.59 1.40 15.06
CA GLY A 60 7.75 0.23 15.24
C GLY A 60 6.38 0.34 14.53
N PRO A 61 5.75 -0.81 14.24
CA PRO A 61 4.49 -0.88 13.49
C PRO A 61 3.33 -0.16 14.19
N ARG A 62 3.25 -0.21 15.53
CA ARG A 62 2.20 0.48 16.30
C ARG A 62 2.23 2.00 16.09
N SER A 63 3.43 2.58 16.09
CA SER A 63 3.61 4.01 15.82
C SER A 63 3.18 4.34 14.39
N PHE A 64 3.52 3.48 13.44
CA PHE A 64 3.13 3.66 12.05
C PHE A 64 1.61 3.56 11.82
N TYR A 65 0.92 2.60 12.43
CA TYR A 65 -0.54 2.54 12.40
C TYR A 65 -1.20 3.80 12.98
N LYS A 66 -0.61 4.41 14.01
CA LYS A 66 -1.08 5.71 14.50
C LYS A 66 -0.96 6.81 13.45
N ARG A 67 0.14 6.84 12.68
CA ARG A 67 0.32 7.79 11.56
C ARG A 67 -0.74 7.58 10.47
N ILE A 68 -1.11 6.33 10.18
CA ILE A 68 -2.20 6.01 9.25
C ILE A 68 -3.54 6.53 9.78
N LEU A 69 -3.85 6.31 11.06
CA LEU A 69 -5.05 6.86 11.68
C LEU A 69 -5.10 8.38 11.62
N ASP A 70 -3.97 9.04 11.90
CA ASP A 70 -3.87 10.50 11.87
C ASP A 70 -3.98 11.04 10.44
N ALA A 71 -3.50 10.31 9.42
CA ALA A 71 -3.76 10.62 8.01
C ALA A 71 -5.24 10.43 7.67
N ASN A 72 -5.88 9.35 8.09
CA ASN A 72 -7.31 9.10 7.83
C ASN A 72 -8.23 10.17 8.45
N LYS A 73 -7.84 10.77 9.59
CA LYS A 73 -8.58 11.91 10.17
C LYS A 73 -8.60 13.16 9.28
N LYS A 74 -7.67 13.27 8.33
CA LYS A 74 -7.59 14.38 7.36
C LYS A 74 -8.36 14.10 6.07
N ALA A 75 -8.95 12.92 5.90
CA ALA A 75 -9.73 12.59 4.72
C ALA A 75 -11.00 13.46 4.64
N GLU A 76 -11.35 13.89 3.43
CA GLU A 76 -12.60 14.62 3.18
C GLU A 76 -13.82 13.74 3.51
N GLU A 77 -14.99 14.36 3.66
CA GLU A 77 -16.19 13.61 4.04
C GLU A 77 -16.65 12.60 2.98
N SER A 78 -16.51 12.95 1.70
CA SER A 78 -16.85 12.11 0.56
C SER A 78 -15.78 11.09 0.19
N GLU A 79 -14.62 11.12 0.84
CA GLU A 79 -13.48 10.31 0.44
C GLU A 79 -13.47 8.93 1.14
N PRO A 80 -13.32 7.82 0.40
CA PRO A 80 -13.25 6.49 1.01
C PRO A 80 -11.97 6.29 1.82
N ILE A 81 -12.09 5.68 3.00
CA ILE A 81 -10.96 5.32 3.86
C ILE A 81 -10.78 3.80 3.86
N ILE A 82 -9.53 3.33 3.81
CA ILE A 82 -9.23 1.89 3.96
C ILE A 82 -9.18 1.55 5.45
N SER A 83 -9.87 0.46 5.85
CA SER A 83 -9.79 -0.07 7.22
C SER A 83 -8.35 -0.46 7.56
N LEU A 84 -7.95 -0.30 8.81
CA LEU A 84 -6.63 -0.76 9.26
C LEU A 84 -6.47 -2.27 9.15
N ASP A 85 -7.57 -3.03 9.22
CA ASP A 85 -7.55 -4.49 9.13
C ASP A 85 -7.09 -4.98 7.74
N ASP A 86 -7.33 -4.15 6.72
CA ASP A 86 -6.93 -4.38 5.33
C ASP A 86 -5.57 -3.77 4.98
N ILE A 87 -4.90 -3.11 5.94
CA ILE A 87 -3.59 -2.50 5.75
C ILE A 87 -2.51 -3.34 6.44
N ARG A 88 -1.45 -3.63 5.71
CA ARG A 88 -0.21 -4.21 6.27
C ARG A 88 0.94 -3.22 6.13
N VAL A 89 1.70 -3.10 7.20
CA VAL A 89 2.85 -2.20 7.28
C VAL A 89 4.12 -3.01 7.46
N ALA A 90 5.18 -2.65 6.74
CA ALA A 90 6.49 -3.26 6.92
C ALA A 90 7.61 -2.24 6.71
N ASP A 91 8.81 -2.58 7.17
CA ASP A 91 10.00 -1.78 6.91
C ASP A 91 10.61 -2.11 5.52
N THR A 92 11.67 -1.39 5.18
CA THR A 92 12.38 -1.54 3.89
C THR A 92 13.13 -2.87 3.75
N SER A 93 13.17 -3.73 4.78
CA SER A 93 13.70 -5.09 4.65
C SER A 93 12.70 -6.08 4.03
N ASN A 94 11.45 -5.66 3.80
CA ASN A 94 10.41 -6.48 3.17
C ASN A 94 10.86 -7.00 1.79
N ARG A 95 10.99 -8.33 1.67
CA ARG A 95 11.53 -8.98 0.46
C ARG A 95 10.69 -8.73 -0.79
N LEU A 96 9.36 -8.78 -0.69
CA LEU A 96 8.47 -8.56 -1.82
C LEU A 96 8.58 -7.11 -2.30
N ALA A 97 8.58 -6.15 -1.38
CA ALA A 97 8.71 -4.74 -1.74
C ALA A 97 10.05 -4.42 -2.40
N ASN A 98 11.15 -5.01 -1.92
CA ASN A 98 12.47 -4.89 -2.55
C ASN A 98 12.48 -5.50 -3.95
N LEU A 99 11.90 -6.68 -4.12
CA LEU A 99 11.77 -7.34 -5.41
C LEU A 99 10.99 -6.47 -6.41
N LEU A 100 9.85 -5.91 -5.98
CA LEU A 100 9.05 -5.00 -6.79
C LEU A 100 9.82 -3.72 -7.14
N SER A 101 10.61 -3.18 -6.21
CA SER A 101 11.40 -1.95 -6.47
C SER A 101 12.49 -2.16 -7.51
N ILE A 102 13.07 -3.36 -7.59
CA ILE A 102 14.05 -3.72 -8.63
C ILE A 102 13.35 -3.92 -9.98
N ALA A 103 12.19 -4.59 -9.98
CA ALA A 103 11.53 -4.99 -11.22
C ALA A 103 10.65 -3.90 -11.85
N ILE A 104 10.10 -2.99 -11.04
CA ILE A 104 9.07 -2.03 -11.45
C ILE A 104 9.51 -0.61 -11.10
N PRO A 105 10.14 0.13 -12.02
CA PRO A 105 10.52 1.51 -11.79
C PRO A 105 9.29 2.43 -11.80
N THR A 106 8.94 3.01 -10.66
CA THR A 106 7.75 3.90 -10.52
C THR A 106 8.07 5.39 -10.37
N GLY A 107 9.35 5.77 -10.35
CA GLY A 107 9.77 7.14 -10.04
C GLY A 107 9.43 7.55 -8.59
N SER A 108 9.39 8.86 -8.31
CA SER A 108 9.11 9.41 -6.97
C SER A 108 7.62 9.72 -6.70
N GLY A 109 6.77 9.67 -7.73
CA GLY A 109 5.35 9.98 -7.63
C GLY A 109 4.47 8.77 -7.32
N ILE A 110 3.17 8.95 -7.52
CA ILE A 110 2.16 7.87 -7.48
C ILE A 110 1.88 7.43 -8.92
N SER A 111 2.31 6.21 -9.24
CA SER A 111 2.02 5.49 -10.49
C SER A 111 0.73 4.66 -10.38
N GLY A 112 0.42 3.89 -11.42
CA GLY A 112 -0.68 2.93 -11.43
C GLY A 112 -0.37 1.75 -12.32
N ILE A 113 0.44 0.82 -11.82
CA ILE A 113 0.93 -0.33 -12.58
C ILE A 113 0.26 -1.60 -12.07
N ARG A 114 -0.43 -2.34 -12.95
CA ARG A 114 -1.02 -3.63 -12.58
C ARG A 114 -0.14 -4.78 -13.04
N LEU A 115 0.17 -5.67 -12.10
CA LEU A 115 0.81 -6.95 -12.37
C LEU A 115 -0.21 -8.06 -12.20
N TRP A 116 -0.39 -8.88 -13.23
CA TRP A 116 -1.30 -10.02 -13.21
C TRP A 116 -0.57 -11.29 -13.64
N LYS A 117 -0.61 -12.33 -12.80
CA LYS A 117 0.04 -13.64 -13.02
C LYS A 117 1.50 -13.51 -13.46
N ASN A 118 2.27 -12.72 -12.72
CA ASN A 118 3.67 -12.49 -13.01
C ASN A 118 4.57 -13.31 -12.09
N ALA A 119 5.73 -13.73 -12.60
CA ALA A 119 6.80 -14.31 -11.79
C ALA A 119 8.02 -13.41 -11.87
N ILE A 120 8.49 -12.93 -10.72
CA ILE A 120 9.68 -12.08 -10.61
C ILE A 120 10.69 -12.82 -9.74
N ASN A 121 11.85 -13.15 -10.30
CA ASN A 121 12.91 -13.89 -9.61
C ASN A 121 12.41 -15.13 -8.82
N GLY A 122 11.52 -15.92 -9.44
CA GLY A 122 10.94 -17.13 -8.82
C GLY A 122 9.81 -16.87 -7.81
N THR A 123 9.48 -15.61 -7.49
CA THR A 123 8.31 -15.26 -6.68
C THR A 123 7.11 -15.03 -7.59
N PHE A 124 6.06 -15.83 -7.41
CA PHE A 124 4.81 -15.66 -8.15
C PHE A 124 3.92 -14.61 -7.48
N ILE A 125 3.41 -13.68 -8.27
CA ILE A 125 2.47 -12.63 -7.88
C ILE A 125 1.21 -12.84 -8.70
N GLU A 126 0.12 -13.22 -8.02
CA GLU A 126 -1.15 -13.50 -8.68
C GLU A 126 -1.80 -12.24 -9.22
N ASP A 127 -1.96 -11.21 -8.39
CA ASP A 127 -2.40 -9.89 -8.81
C ASP A 127 -1.86 -8.82 -7.84
N SER A 128 -1.50 -7.66 -8.38
CA SER A 128 -1.06 -6.51 -7.60
C SER A 128 -1.28 -5.22 -8.37
N TYR A 129 -1.65 -4.17 -7.65
CA TYR A 129 -1.71 -2.81 -8.18
C TYR A 129 -0.71 -1.92 -7.44
N ILE A 130 0.31 -1.47 -8.16
CA ILE A 130 1.47 -0.79 -7.61
C ILE A 130 1.33 0.70 -7.84
N TYR A 131 1.34 1.44 -6.72
CA TYR A 131 1.40 2.90 -6.72
C TYR A 131 2.84 3.38 -6.80
N ARG A 132 3.72 2.80 -5.98
CA ARG A 132 5.17 3.03 -6.08
C ARG A 132 5.98 1.91 -5.46
N ALA A 133 7.19 1.74 -5.95
CA ALA A 133 8.20 0.82 -5.45
C ALA A 133 9.58 1.47 -5.63
N ASN A 134 9.95 2.34 -4.69
CA ASN A 134 11.19 3.11 -4.73
C ASN A 134 11.93 2.98 -3.39
N ILE A 135 12.28 1.75 -3.05
CA ILE A 135 13.15 1.48 -1.90
C ILE A 135 14.60 1.74 -2.32
N SER A 136 15.28 2.57 -1.55
CA SER A 136 16.74 2.74 -1.70
C SER A 136 17.43 1.51 -1.12
N ILE A 137 18.07 0.73 -2.00
CA ILE A 137 18.82 -0.50 -1.65
C ILE A 137 20.28 -0.15 -1.42
#